data_AF-A0A930T762-F1
#
_entry.id   AF-A0A930T762-F1
#
_cell.length_a   1.000
_cell.length_b   1.000
_cell.length_c   1.000
_cell.angle_alpha   90.00
_cell.angle_beta   90.00
_cell.angle_gamma   90.00
#
_symmetry.space_group_name_H-M   'P 1'
#
loop_
_entity.id
_entity.type
_entity.pdbx_description
1 polymer ?
#
loop_
_entity_poly.entity_id
_entity_poly.type
_entity_poly.pdbx_seq_one_letter_code
_entity_poly.pdbx_strand_id
1 'polypeptide(L)'
;MVSQAPTIYSLQAPKDVSLTEIEAELGQIWQSYGMAGEDGALPAATRATTFTLVVYEPEETQQLLAALGFYTGPIDGILGPQTQAALREAQKAYKIPETGTPTPDTLTVLRGELAKGKASGTISEAVTYGADSKSPRIADEIALRNPCRIVTLSPVAGTDEGVKAQVAAYCPIHKQSSNALVCCEYITLTGTATALERIGGMIPALLIGGLPKFLWWKATPDPNNSLFKRLSAVCNNVIVDSCYFNEPEKDLLNLQALVESGIPLADLNWRRISGWQELTAEAYDPPNRRAALTEVDRVNIDYEKASPVQALLFLGWLASRLNWKPVGYQHEKGDYDITKIKFLSSDQRHIEVELAGVPTGDGGDIPGDLIALRLSSTNINADCGTLICSETGGCMRMETQGGAQSTGLFQQVSSLSEQKAEALLSQQVQRWGHEALLEESLAVTAQILKLGFSTEE
;
A
#
# COMPACT_ATOMS: atom_id res chain seq x y z
N MET A 1 20.40 -12.71 7.98
CA MET A 1 19.84 -14.07 8.10
C MET A 1 18.44 -14.01 7.52
N VAL A 2 18.16 -14.72 6.43
CA VAL A 2 16.81 -14.76 5.85
C VAL A 2 15.92 -15.50 6.85
N SER A 3 14.99 -14.80 7.47
CA SER A 3 13.97 -15.40 8.33
C SER A 3 13.18 -16.40 7.48
N GLN A 4 13.27 -17.69 7.79
CA GLN A 4 12.40 -18.69 7.18
C GLN A 4 10.96 -18.34 7.54
N ALA A 5 10.11 -18.14 6.54
CA ALA A 5 8.68 -17.95 6.75
C ALA A 5 8.16 -19.08 7.66
N PRO A 6 7.46 -18.75 8.74
CA PRO A 6 7.00 -19.76 9.69
C PRO A 6 6.00 -20.69 9.01
N THR A 7 6.02 -21.96 9.41
CA THR A 7 5.13 -22.97 8.86
C THR A 7 3.71 -22.71 9.36
N ILE A 8 2.74 -22.71 8.45
CA ILE A 8 1.35 -22.46 8.75
C ILE A 8 0.60 -23.77 8.71
N TYR A 9 -0.15 -24.04 9.77
CA TYR A 9 -1.02 -25.21 9.86
C TYR A 9 -2.43 -24.83 9.42
N SER A 10 -2.94 -25.49 8.38
CA SER A 10 -4.33 -25.37 7.96
C SER A 10 -5.21 -26.27 8.83
N LEU A 11 -6.04 -25.69 9.70
CA LEU A 11 -7.10 -26.44 10.38
C LEU A 11 -8.20 -26.82 9.38
N GLN A 12 -8.56 -25.86 8.54
CA GLN A 12 -9.54 -26.04 7.48
C GLN A 12 -9.09 -25.24 6.26
N ALA A 13 -8.88 -25.96 5.15
CA ALA A 13 -8.71 -25.34 3.84
C ALA A 13 -10.02 -24.64 3.42
N PRO A 14 -9.99 -23.71 2.45
CA PRO A 14 -11.17 -22.96 2.06
C PRO A 14 -12.33 -23.88 1.67
N LYS A 15 -13.45 -23.73 2.38
CA LYS A 15 -14.68 -24.48 2.15
C LYS A 15 -15.79 -23.53 1.72
N ASP A 16 -16.44 -23.85 0.61
CA ASP A 16 -17.61 -23.11 0.13
C ASP A 16 -18.77 -23.23 1.13
N VAL A 17 -19.40 -22.11 1.44
CA VAL A 17 -20.53 -22.01 2.36
C VAL A 17 -21.58 -21.04 1.83
N SER A 18 -22.83 -21.19 2.27
CA SER A 18 -23.82 -20.13 2.03
C SER A 18 -23.53 -18.93 2.93
N LEU A 19 -23.92 -17.72 2.49
CA LEU A 19 -23.69 -16.48 3.25
C LEU A 19 -24.28 -16.51 4.66
N THR A 20 -25.39 -17.24 4.86
CA THR A 20 -26.08 -17.37 6.15
C THR A 20 -25.42 -18.39 7.09
N GLU A 21 -24.58 -19.28 6.57
CA GLU A 21 -23.95 -20.37 7.33
C GLU A 21 -22.51 -20.05 7.74
N ILE A 22 -21.95 -18.90 7.33
CA ILE A 22 -20.55 -18.51 7.61
C ILE A 22 -20.18 -18.68 9.09
N GLU A 23 -20.95 -18.08 10.01
CA GLU A 23 -20.66 -18.18 11.45
C GLU A 23 -20.88 -19.59 12.02
N ALA A 24 -21.85 -20.33 11.47
CA ALA A 24 -22.12 -21.70 11.89
C ALA A 24 -20.95 -22.61 11.52
N GLU A 25 -20.42 -22.48 10.31
CA GLU A 25 -19.25 -23.24 9.84
C GLU A 25 -18.00 -22.86 10.64
N LEU A 26 -17.73 -21.56 10.88
CA LEU A 26 -16.63 -21.13 11.73
C LEU A 26 -16.75 -21.72 13.15
N GLY A 27 -17.95 -21.75 13.72
CA GLY A 27 -18.23 -22.39 15.00
C GLY A 27 -17.91 -23.89 15.02
N GLN A 28 -18.22 -24.61 13.94
CA GLN A 28 -17.91 -26.04 13.80
C GLN A 28 -16.41 -26.33 13.79
N ILE A 29 -15.61 -25.48 13.11
CA ILE A 29 -14.13 -25.59 13.11
C ILE A 29 -13.60 -25.54 14.55
N TRP A 30 -14.08 -24.61 15.38
CA TRP A 30 -13.56 -24.50 16.74
C TRP A 30 -14.06 -25.61 17.68
N GLN A 31 -15.23 -26.18 17.43
CA GLN A 31 -15.72 -27.33 18.18
C GLN A 31 -14.91 -28.60 17.87
N SER A 32 -14.46 -28.80 16.62
CA SER A 32 -13.70 -29.99 16.23
C SER A 32 -12.25 -29.98 16.70
N TYR A 33 -11.63 -28.80 16.84
CA TYR A 33 -10.20 -28.66 17.22
C TYR A 33 -9.96 -28.08 18.63
N GLY A 34 -11.02 -27.70 19.35
CA GLY A 34 -10.94 -27.13 20.71
C GLY A 34 -10.75 -28.14 21.85
N MET A 35 -10.90 -29.44 21.57
CA MET A 35 -10.65 -30.52 22.54
C MET A 35 -9.31 -31.18 22.20
N ALA A 36 -8.38 -31.27 23.16
CA ALA A 36 -7.18 -32.06 22.99
C ALA A 36 -7.59 -33.49 22.60
N GLY A 37 -7.22 -33.94 21.40
CA GLY A 37 -7.53 -35.29 20.95
C GLY A 37 -6.98 -36.31 21.95
N GLU A 38 -7.77 -37.32 22.28
CA GLU A 38 -7.41 -38.38 23.25
C GLU A 38 -6.07 -39.09 22.92
N ASP A 39 -5.57 -38.95 21.69
CA ASP A 39 -4.33 -39.55 21.19
C ASP A 39 -3.11 -38.60 21.12
N GLY A 40 -3.20 -37.35 21.57
CA GLY A 40 -2.06 -36.43 21.62
C GLY A 40 -1.42 -36.05 20.27
N ALA A 41 -2.07 -36.37 19.14
CA ALA A 41 -1.51 -36.22 17.80
C ALA A 41 -1.64 -34.79 17.21
N LEU A 42 -2.52 -33.93 17.75
CA LEU A 42 -2.71 -32.56 17.31
C LEU A 42 -2.73 -31.60 18.51
N PRO A 43 -1.97 -30.48 18.49
CA PRO A 43 -2.05 -29.46 19.53
C PRO A 43 -3.44 -28.82 19.54
N ALA A 44 -3.97 -28.55 20.74
CA ALA A 44 -5.29 -27.95 20.88
C ALA A 44 -5.31 -26.57 20.19
N ALA A 45 -6.28 -26.32 19.31
CA ALA A 45 -6.40 -25.03 18.64
C ALA A 45 -7.40 -24.14 19.37
N THR A 46 -7.00 -22.90 19.67
CA THR A 46 -7.86 -21.92 20.30
C THR A 46 -8.13 -20.76 19.34
N ARG A 47 -9.42 -20.43 19.20
CA ARG A 47 -9.85 -19.20 18.55
C ARG A 47 -9.36 -18.01 19.35
N ALA A 48 -8.55 -17.15 18.74
CA ALA A 48 -8.26 -15.83 19.32
C ALA A 48 -8.43 -14.76 18.25
N THR A 49 -8.97 -13.63 18.66
CA THR A 49 -9.14 -12.48 17.77
C THR A 49 -8.90 -11.21 18.56
N THR A 50 -7.94 -10.41 18.12
CA THR A 50 -7.61 -9.09 18.70
C THR A 50 -8.20 -7.95 17.87
N PHE A 51 -8.46 -8.17 16.58
CA PHE A 51 -9.14 -7.22 15.68
C PHE A 51 -9.77 -7.94 14.47
N THR A 52 -10.61 -7.22 13.72
CA THR A 52 -11.05 -7.64 12.39
C THR A 52 -10.40 -6.79 11.31
N LEU A 53 -9.83 -7.43 10.28
CA LEU A 53 -9.32 -6.77 9.09
C LEU A 53 -10.23 -7.07 7.91
N VAL A 54 -10.88 -6.05 7.36
CA VAL A 54 -11.62 -6.12 6.11
C VAL A 54 -10.64 -5.75 4.99
N VAL A 55 -10.47 -6.62 4.01
CA VAL A 55 -9.62 -6.37 2.85
C VAL A 55 -10.51 -6.25 1.63
N TYR A 56 -10.53 -5.08 0.99
CA TYR A 56 -11.09 -4.94 -0.35
C TYR A 56 -9.98 -5.13 -1.36
N GLU A 57 -10.07 -6.21 -2.12
CA GLU A 57 -9.01 -6.69 -3.00
C GLU A 57 -9.55 -6.81 -4.42
N PRO A 58 -9.54 -5.72 -5.19
CA PRO A 58 -10.04 -5.73 -6.55
C PRO A 58 -9.11 -6.44 -7.53
N GLU A 59 -8.09 -7.14 -7.03
CA GLU A 59 -7.01 -7.65 -7.85
C GLU A 59 -7.48 -8.84 -8.70
N GLU A 60 -7.94 -8.49 -9.90
CA GLU A 60 -8.21 -9.42 -10.98
C GLU A 60 -6.92 -9.92 -11.65
N THR A 61 -5.73 -9.40 -11.32
CA THR A 61 -4.47 -9.74 -12.00
C THR A 61 -4.24 -11.24 -12.06
N GLN A 62 -4.26 -11.93 -10.92
CA GLN A 62 -4.08 -13.38 -10.88
C GLN A 62 -5.22 -14.12 -11.58
N GLN A 63 -6.44 -13.58 -11.54
CA GLN A 63 -7.59 -14.15 -12.26
C GLN A 63 -7.42 -14.03 -13.78
N LEU A 64 -6.98 -12.87 -14.26
CA LEU A 64 -6.68 -12.60 -15.66
C LEU A 64 -5.52 -13.47 -16.13
N LEU A 65 -4.42 -13.52 -15.38
CA LEU A 65 -3.26 -14.34 -15.72
C LEU A 65 -3.58 -15.82 -15.71
N ALA A 66 -4.37 -16.30 -14.74
CA ALA A 66 -4.79 -17.70 -14.68
C ALA A 66 -5.74 -18.04 -15.84
N ALA A 67 -6.71 -17.17 -16.14
CA ALA A 67 -7.63 -17.37 -17.25
C ALA A 67 -6.92 -17.32 -18.62
N LEU A 68 -5.84 -16.57 -18.73
CA LEU A 68 -4.98 -16.48 -19.92
C LEU A 68 -3.88 -17.55 -19.95
N GLY A 69 -3.74 -18.37 -18.90
CA GLY A 69 -2.80 -19.50 -18.83
C GLY A 69 -1.37 -19.14 -18.41
N PHE A 70 -1.10 -17.90 -17.98
CA PHE A 70 0.21 -17.46 -17.49
C PHE A 70 0.43 -17.78 -16.00
N TYR A 71 -0.62 -18.07 -15.25
CA TYR A 71 -0.53 -18.27 -13.80
C TYR A 71 -1.23 -19.56 -13.36
N THR A 72 -0.51 -20.37 -12.58
CA THR A 72 -0.98 -21.64 -12.02
C THR A 72 -0.94 -21.68 -10.49
N GLY A 73 -0.56 -20.55 -9.86
CA GLY A 73 -0.53 -20.40 -8.42
C GLY A 73 -1.90 -20.05 -7.81
N PRO A 74 -1.98 -19.91 -6.48
CA PRO A 74 -3.22 -19.54 -5.80
C PRO A 74 -3.69 -18.12 -6.16
N ILE A 75 -4.98 -17.95 -6.45
CA ILE A 75 -5.61 -16.63 -6.61
C ILE A 75 -5.91 -16.08 -5.21
N ASP A 76 -4.87 -15.61 -4.54
CA ASP A 76 -4.87 -15.12 -3.16
C ASP A 76 -4.75 -13.58 -3.07
N GLY A 77 -4.69 -12.90 -4.22
CA GLY A 77 -4.52 -11.46 -4.37
C GLY A 77 -3.11 -10.97 -4.01
N ILE A 78 -2.12 -11.86 -4.01
CA ILE A 78 -0.74 -11.54 -3.62
C ILE A 78 0.13 -11.40 -4.86
N LEU A 79 0.71 -10.21 -5.05
CA LEU A 79 1.78 -9.96 -6.02
C LEU A 79 3.12 -10.55 -5.56
N GLY A 80 3.13 -11.86 -5.26
CA GLY A 80 4.33 -12.60 -4.88
C GLY A 80 5.21 -12.95 -6.10
N PRO A 81 6.38 -13.60 -5.88
CA PRO A 81 7.32 -13.93 -6.95
C PRO A 81 6.71 -14.74 -8.10
N GLN A 82 5.72 -15.61 -7.82
CA GLN A 82 5.02 -16.37 -8.85
C GLN A 82 4.10 -15.48 -9.71
N THR A 83 3.36 -14.56 -9.08
CA THR A 83 2.49 -13.62 -9.78
C THR A 83 3.31 -12.62 -10.60
N GLN A 84 4.42 -12.12 -10.04
CA GLN A 84 5.36 -11.23 -10.75
C GLN A 84 6.01 -11.94 -11.95
N ALA A 85 6.41 -13.21 -11.82
CA ALA A 85 6.93 -13.99 -12.93
C ALA A 85 5.88 -14.18 -14.03
N ALA A 86 4.66 -14.56 -13.67
CA ALA A 86 3.54 -14.68 -14.60
C ALA A 86 3.22 -13.35 -15.30
N LEU A 87 3.31 -12.23 -14.58
CA LEU A 87 3.17 -10.89 -15.14
C LEU A 87 4.24 -10.58 -16.18
N ARG A 88 5.52 -10.85 -15.89
CA ARG A 88 6.60 -10.65 -16.86
C ARG A 88 6.41 -11.52 -18.10
N GLU A 89 6.00 -12.77 -17.92
CA GLU A 89 5.70 -13.67 -19.04
C GLU A 89 4.53 -13.17 -19.89
N ALA A 90 3.45 -12.73 -19.27
CA ALA A 90 2.30 -12.18 -19.98
C ALA A 90 2.65 -10.86 -20.70
N GLN A 91 3.38 -9.96 -20.03
CA GLN A 91 3.83 -8.69 -20.60
C GLN A 91 4.71 -8.91 -21.82
N LYS A 92 5.66 -9.84 -21.71
CA LYS A 92 6.51 -10.28 -22.82
C LYS A 92 5.69 -10.87 -23.96
N ALA A 93 4.73 -11.75 -23.67
CA ALA A 93 3.88 -12.39 -24.68
C ALA A 93 3.05 -11.36 -25.45
N TYR A 94 2.53 -10.34 -24.76
CA TYR A 94 1.71 -9.29 -25.34
C TYR A 94 2.50 -8.04 -25.79
N LYS A 95 3.84 -8.09 -25.73
CA LYS A 95 4.73 -7.03 -26.20
C LYS A 95 4.50 -5.67 -25.53
N ILE A 96 4.23 -5.70 -24.22
CA ILE A 96 4.17 -4.52 -23.35
C ILE A 96 5.37 -4.53 -22.37
N PRO A 97 5.72 -3.41 -21.72
CA PRO A 97 6.87 -3.35 -20.83
C PRO A 97 6.86 -4.42 -19.73
N GLU A 98 7.96 -5.19 -19.61
CA GLU A 98 8.13 -6.33 -18.69
C GLU A 98 8.42 -5.88 -17.24
N THR A 99 7.53 -5.08 -16.68
CA THR A 99 7.66 -4.51 -15.33
C THR A 99 7.51 -5.55 -14.22
N GLY A 100 6.80 -6.65 -14.48
CA GLY A 100 6.41 -7.63 -13.46
C GLY A 100 5.36 -7.12 -12.47
N THR A 101 4.77 -5.96 -12.75
CA THR A 101 3.69 -5.36 -11.96
C THR A 101 2.45 -5.13 -12.84
N PRO A 102 1.22 -5.21 -12.30
CA PRO A 102 0.00 -5.04 -13.07
C PRO A 102 -0.29 -3.55 -13.31
N THR A 103 0.51 -2.91 -14.15
CA THR A 103 0.27 -1.51 -14.55
C THR A 103 -1.11 -1.35 -15.21
N PRO A 104 -1.70 -0.14 -15.23
CA PRO A 104 -2.98 0.09 -15.92
C PRO A 104 -2.99 -0.38 -17.38
N ASP A 105 -1.89 -0.18 -18.10
CA ASP A 105 -1.70 -0.68 -19.46
C ASP A 105 -1.68 -2.21 -19.51
N THR A 106 -0.98 -2.85 -18.56
CA THR A 106 -0.95 -4.31 -18.44
C THR A 106 -2.35 -4.87 -18.23
N LEU A 107 -3.11 -4.35 -17.27
CA LEU A 107 -4.47 -4.80 -16.98
C LEU A 107 -5.41 -4.57 -18.16
N THR A 108 -5.28 -3.44 -18.85
CA THR A 108 -6.08 -3.15 -20.05
C THR A 108 -5.83 -4.18 -21.16
N VAL A 109 -4.56 -4.54 -21.40
CA VAL A 109 -4.19 -5.56 -22.38
C VAL A 109 -4.69 -6.95 -21.96
N LEU A 110 -4.46 -7.36 -20.71
CA LEU A 110 -4.92 -8.66 -20.21
C LEU A 110 -6.44 -8.82 -20.31
N ARG A 111 -7.22 -7.78 -19.94
CA ARG A 111 -8.68 -7.76 -20.13
C ARG A 111 -9.07 -7.91 -21.60
N GLY A 112 -8.41 -7.16 -22.49
CA GLY A 112 -8.66 -7.19 -23.92
C GLY A 112 -8.40 -8.58 -24.53
N GLU A 113 -7.30 -9.22 -24.15
CA GLU A 113 -6.94 -10.56 -24.62
C GLU A 113 -7.87 -11.64 -24.07
N LEU A 114 -8.31 -11.52 -22.82
CA LEU A 114 -9.30 -12.42 -22.24
C LEU A 114 -10.64 -12.30 -22.97
N ALA A 115 -11.08 -11.07 -23.29
CA ALA A 115 -12.30 -10.83 -24.05
C ALA A 115 -12.21 -11.42 -25.48
N LYS A 116 -11.07 -11.30 -26.16
CA LYS A 116 -10.82 -11.93 -27.47
C LYS A 116 -10.83 -13.46 -27.37
N GLY A 117 -10.18 -14.03 -26.36
CA GLY A 117 -10.14 -15.48 -26.13
C GLY A 117 -11.51 -16.07 -25.83
N LYS A 118 -12.36 -15.36 -25.08
CA LYS A 118 -13.77 -15.73 -24.86
C LYS A 118 -14.59 -15.63 -26.15
N ALA A 119 -14.44 -14.55 -26.91
CA ALA A 119 -15.14 -14.37 -28.18
C ALA A 119 -14.74 -15.42 -29.24
N SER A 120 -13.50 -15.91 -29.19
CA SER A 120 -12.98 -16.97 -30.05
C SER A 120 -13.24 -18.40 -29.53
N GLY A 121 -13.91 -18.55 -28.39
CA GLY A 121 -14.21 -19.86 -27.77
C GLY A 121 -12.98 -20.64 -27.29
N THR A 122 -11.82 -20.00 -27.18
CA THR A 122 -10.54 -20.62 -26.79
C THR A 122 -10.40 -20.73 -25.27
N ILE A 123 -11.10 -19.88 -24.52
CA ILE A 123 -11.09 -19.84 -23.06
C ILE A 123 -12.50 -20.18 -22.56
N SER A 124 -12.64 -21.29 -21.80
CA SER A 124 -13.92 -21.74 -21.24
C SER A 124 -14.33 -20.97 -19.98
N GLU A 125 -15.65 -20.82 -19.73
CA GLU A 125 -16.22 -20.02 -18.62
C GLU A 125 -15.88 -20.50 -17.20
N ALA A 126 -15.42 -21.74 -17.01
CA ALA A 126 -15.21 -22.33 -15.69
C ALA A 126 -13.73 -22.69 -15.46
N VAL A 127 -12.94 -21.74 -14.98
CA VAL A 127 -11.62 -22.03 -14.40
C VAL A 127 -11.74 -21.93 -12.88
N THR A 128 -12.11 -23.03 -12.24
CA THR A 128 -12.14 -23.17 -10.78
C THR A 128 -10.79 -23.73 -10.32
N TYR A 129 -9.91 -22.88 -9.81
CA TYR A 129 -8.65 -23.34 -9.18
C TYR A 129 -8.87 -23.63 -7.69
N GLY A 130 -8.50 -24.84 -7.27
CA GLY A 130 -8.41 -25.22 -5.86
C GLY A 130 -7.17 -24.60 -5.21
N ALA A 131 -7.36 -23.98 -4.05
CA ALA A 131 -6.29 -23.31 -3.30
C ALA A 131 -5.21 -24.30 -2.82
N ASP A 132 -4.00 -24.18 -3.35
CA ASP A 132 -2.82 -24.93 -2.85
C ASP A 132 -2.25 -24.22 -1.61
N SER A 133 -2.00 -24.99 -0.55
CA SER A 133 -1.82 -24.52 0.84
C SER A 133 -0.37 -24.19 1.21
N LYS A 134 0.48 -23.81 0.24
CA LYS A 134 1.95 -23.71 0.43
C LYS A 134 2.53 -22.29 0.35
N SER A 135 1.74 -21.29 -0.01
CA SER A 135 2.18 -19.88 0.00
C SER A 135 1.66 -19.20 1.28
N PRO A 136 2.52 -18.58 2.10
CA PRO A 136 2.06 -17.71 3.18
C PRO A 136 1.27 -16.55 2.59
N ARG A 137 0.01 -16.40 3.01
CA ARG A 137 -0.89 -15.32 2.64
C ARG A 137 -0.51 -14.02 3.34
N ILE A 138 -0.93 -12.85 2.83
CA ILE A 138 -0.75 -11.52 3.47
C ILE A 138 -1.27 -11.52 4.92
N ALA A 139 -2.43 -12.15 5.06
CA ALA A 139 -3.07 -12.45 6.31
C ALA A 139 -2.20 -13.22 7.30
N ASP A 140 -1.22 -13.98 6.83
CA ASP A 140 -0.43 -14.88 7.65
C ASP A 140 0.67 -14.13 8.41
N GLU A 141 1.34 -13.15 7.78
CA GLU A 141 2.27 -12.21 8.46
C GLU A 141 1.59 -11.37 9.54
N ILE A 142 0.31 -11.07 9.35
CA ILE A 142 -0.52 -10.37 10.31
C ILE A 142 -0.94 -11.32 11.44
N ALA A 143 -1.48 -12.49 11.08
CA ALA A 143 -1.92 -13.56 11.96
C ALA A 143 -0.79 -14.06 12.88
N LEU A 144 0.44 -14.08 12.37
CA LEU A 144 1.64 -14.48 13.10
C LEU A 144 1.91 -13.63 14.33
N ARG A 145 1.64 -12.33 14.23
CA ARG A 145 1.89 -11.38 15.32
C ARG A 145 0.64 -11.13 16.14
N ASN A 146 -0.54 -11.18 15.51
CA ASN A 146 -1.80 -10.86 16.13
C ASN A 146 -2.93 -11.76 15.56
N PRO A 147 -3.48 -12.67 16.37
CA PRO A 147 -4.64 -13.45 15.98
C PRO A 147 -5.81 -12.55 15.60
N CYS A 148 -6.42 -12.75 14.43
CA CYS A 148 -7.45 -11.86 13.89
C CYS A 148 -8.49 -12.62 13.07
N ARG A 149 -9.57 -11.92 12.74
CA ARG A 149 -10.52 -12.35 11.69
C ARG A 149 -10.28 -11.49 10.46
N ILE A 150 -10.18 -12.12 9.31
CA ILE A 150 -9.93 -11.46 8.03
C ILE A 150 -11.13 -11.71 7.14
N VAL A 151 -11.71 -10.61 6.63
CA VAL A 151 -12.85 -10.63 5.71
C VAL A 151 -12.38 -10.03 4.39
N THR A 152 -12.11 -10.88 3.40
CA THR A 152 -11.66 -10.45 2.07
C THR A 152 -12.86 -10.31 1.14
N LEU A 153 -12.95 -9.16 0.48
CA LEU A 153 -13.93 -8.83 -0.55
C LEU A 153 -13.19 -8.81 -1.89
N SER A 154 -13.45 -9.79 -2.74
CA SER A 154 -12.78 -9.98 -4.02
C SER A 154 -13.77 -9.73 -5.15
N PRO A 155 -13.92 -8.48 -5.64
CA PRO A 155 -14.78 -8.22 -6.78
C PRO A 155 -14.21 -8.92 -8.03
N VAL A 156 -15.09 -9.51 -8.83
CA VAL A 156 -14.74 -10.16 -10.10
C VAL A 156 -15.47 -9.50 -11.26
N ALA A 157 -14.83 -9.48 -12.42
CA ALA A 157 -15.46 -9.07 -13.67
C ALA A 157 -16.33 -10.20 -14.23
N GLY A 158 -17.47 -9.87 -14.82
CA GLY A 158 -18.35 -10.83 -15.49
C GLY A 158 -19.82 -10.61 -15.19
N THR A 159 -20.61 -11.64 -15.47
CA THR A 159 -22.04 -11.68 -15.16
C THR A 159 -22.25 -11.80 -13.66
N ASP A 160 -23.29 -11.14 -13.18
CA ASP A 160 -23.65 -11.16 -11.78
C ASP A 160 -24.37 -12.47 -11.42
N GLU A 161 -23.61 -13.41 -10.86
CA GLU A 161 -24.10 -14.71 -10.37
C GLU A 161 -24.36 -14.72 -8.85
N GLY A 162 -24.35 -13.54 -8.21
CA GLY A 162 -24.37 -13.42 -6.75
C GLY A 162 -22.98 -13.48 -6.12
N VAL A 163 -22.95 -13.70 -4.80
CA VAL A 163 -21.72 -13.75 -4.01
C VAL A 163 -21.47 -15.17 -3.52
N LYS A 164 -20.28 -15.70 -3.81
CA LYS A 164 -19.76 -16.95 -3.26
C LYS A 164 -19.01 -16.63 -1.97
N ALA A 165 -19.17 -17.48 -0.96
CA ALA A 165 -18.49 -17.34 0.31
C ALA A 165 -17.65 -18.59 0.61
N GLN A 166 -16.44 -18.36 1.09
CA GLN A 166 -15.53 -19.39 1.56
C GLN A 166 -15.05 -19.07 2.96
N VAL A 167 -14.92 -20.10 3.80
CA VAL A 167 -14.32 -19.98 5.13
C VAL A 167 -13.12 -20.90 5.29
N ALA A 168 -12.10 -20.40 5.98
CA ALA A 168 -10.90 -21.15 6.31
C ALA A 168 -10.36 -20.74 7.69
N ALA A 169 -9.51 -21.59 8.26
CA ALA A 169 -8.83 -21.31 9.52
C ALA A 169 -7.38 -21.80 9.46
N TYR A 170 -6.46 -20.89 9.78
CA TYR A 170 -5.02 -21.12 9.71
C TYR A 170 -4.34 -20.75 11.03
N CYS A 171 -3.35 -21.55 11.43
CA CYS A 171 -2.59 -21.36 12.66
C CYS A 171 -1.10 -21.23 12.36
N PRO A 172 -0.46 -20.11 12.71
CA PRO A 172 0.99 -20.02 12.70
C PRO A 172 1.62 -21.01 13.69
N ILE A 173 2.53 -21.87 13.23
CA ILE A 173 3.30 -22.76 14.10
C ILE A 173 4.54 -22.01 14.61
N HIS A 174 4.53 -21.64 15.90
CA HIS A 174 5.73 -21.17 16.58
C HIS A 174 6.54 -22.37 17.10
N LYS A 175 7.81 -22.49 16.70
CA LYS A 175 8.71 -23.58 17.15
C LYS A 175 9.04 -23.52 18.66
N GLN A 176 8.57 -22.51 19.39
CA GLN A 176 8.77 -22.34 20.83
C GLN A 176 7.52 -22.76 21.63
N SER A 177 7.47 -24.06 21.97
CA SER A 177 6.82 -24.65 23.15
C SER A 177 5.46 -24.13 23.67
N SER A 178 4.48 -23.80 22.82
CA SER A 178 3.08 -23.75 23.25
C SER A 178 2.35 -25.03 22.83
N ASN A 179 1.68 -25.70 23.77
CA ASN A 179 0.82 -26.86 23.49
C ASN A 179 -0.51 -26.47 22.82
N ALA A 180 -0.76 -25.17 22.65
CA ALA A 180 -1.95 -24.64 22.02
C ALA A 180 -1.59 -23.77 20.80
N LEU A 181 -2.27 -24.02 19.68
CA LEU A 181 -2.19 -23.21 18.47
C LEU A 181 -3.17 -22.04 18.57
N VAL A 182 -2.72 -20.86 18.20
CA VAL A 182 -3.57 -19.66 18.12
C VAL A 182 -3.78 -19.34 16.66
N CYS A 183 -5.03 -19.21 16.25
CA CYS A 183 -5.41 -19.32 14.85
C CYS A 183 -6.32 -18.18 14.40
N CYS A 184 -6.24 -17.82 13.12
CA CYS A 184 -7.03 -16.77 12.49
C CYS A 184 -8.17 -17.35 11.66
N GLU A 185 -9.26 -16.59 11.57
CA GLU A 185 -10.42 -16.89 10.74
C GLU A 185 -10.35 -16.11 9.43
N TYR A 186 -10.67 -16.77 8.32
CA TYR A 186 -10.63 -16.20 6.99
C TYR A 186 -11.99 -16.39 6.36
N ILE A 187 -12.58 -15.28 5.93
CA ILE A 187 -13.85 -15.25 5.22
C ILE A 187 -13.59 -14.57 3.89
N THR A 188 -13.73 -15.28 2.78
CA THR A 188 -13.56 -14.73 1.44
C THR A 188 -14.92 -14.62 0.77
N LEU A 189 -15.27 -13.42 0.31
CA LEU A 189 -16.50 -13.11 -0.40
C LEU A 189 -16.16 -12.69 -1.84
N THR A 190 -16.60 -13.49 -2.80
CA THR A 190 -16.27 -13.31 -4.23
C THR A 190 -17.54 -13.08 -5.03
N GLY A 191 -17.61 -12.01 -5.80
CA GLY A 191 -18.76 -11.67 -6.64
C GLY A 191 -18.52 -10.41 -7.45
N THR A 192 -19.44 -10.00 -8.32
CA THR A 192 -19.28 -8.71 -9.03
C THR A 192 -19.30 -7.55 -8.03
N ALA A 193 -18.77 -6.38 -8.42
CA ALA A 193 -18.82 -5.18 -7.57
C ALA A 193 -20.26 -4.86 -7.09
N THR A 194 -21.25 -4.96 -7.98
CA THR A 194 -22.67 -4.80 -7.67
C THR A 194 -23.18 -5.88 -6.71
N ALA A 195 -22.74 -7.13 -6.85
CA ALA A 195 -23.13 -8.21 -5.95
C ALA A 195 -22.59 -7.99 -4.52
N LEU A 196 -21.33 -7.56 -4.40
CA LEU A 196 -20.71 -7.23 -3.11
C LEU A 196 -21.37 -6.01 -2.47
N GLU A 197 -21.75 -5.01 -3.26
CA GLU A 197 -22.52 -3.86 -2.78
C GLU A 197 -23.87 -4.28 -2.19
N ARG A 198 -24.61 -5.18 -2.83
CA ARG A 198 -25.90 -5.69 -2.31
C ARG A 198 -25.77 -6.34 -0.94
N ILE A 199 -24.70 -7.08 -0.70
CA ILE A 199 -24.44 -7.71 0.61
C ILE A 199 -23.70 -6.78 1.58
N GLY A 200 -23.48 -5.52 1.22
CA GLY A 200 -22.76 -4.56 2.04
C GLY A 200 -23.29 -4.44 3.47
N GLY A 201 -24.60 -4.62 3.68
CA GLY A 201 -25.22 -4.63 5.00
C GLY A 201 -24.89 -5.86 5.86
N MET A 202 -24.50 -6.98 5.25
CA MET A 202 -24.13 -8.23 5.93
C MET A 202 -22.66 -8.21 6.38
N ILE A 203 -21.78 -7.51 5.67
CA ILE A 203 -20.34 -7.49 5.99
C ILE A 203 -20.08 -6.96 7.42
N PRO A 204 -20.73 -5.87 7.90
CA PRO A 204 -20.61 -5.44 9.29
C PRO A 204 -21.01 -6.50 10.33
N ALA A 205 -21.90 -7.43 9.99
CA ALA A 205 -22.31 -8.51 10.89
C ALA A 205 -21.24 -9.60 11.06
N LEU A 206 -20.29 -9.70 10.11
CA LEU A 206 -19.12 -10.59 10.20
C LEU A 206 -17.99 -9.98 11.06
N LEU A 207 -18.10 -8.70 11.45
CA LEU A 207 -17.10 -8.03 12.28
C LEU A 207 -17.32 -8.36 13.75
N ILE A 208 -16.23 -8.60 14.48
CA ILE A 208 -16.33 -8.94 15.90
C ILE A 208 -16.57 -7.66 16.72
N GLY A 209 -17.67 -7.65 17.48
CA GLY A 209 -18.04 -6.53 18.34
C GLY A 209 -17.03 -6.28 19.46
N GLY A 210 -16.80 -5.01 19.80
CA GLY A 210 -15.89 -4.61 20.89
C GLY A 210 -14.40 -4.68 20.56
N LEU A 211 -14.01 -5.16 19.38
CA LEU A 211 -12.62 -5.18 18.90
C LEU A 211 -12.36 -4.09 17.86
N PRO A 212 -11.09 -3.64 17.71
CA PRO A 212 -10.67 -2.80 16.60
C PRO A 212 -10.98 -3.42 15.24
N LYS A 213 -11.32 -2.57 14.28
CA LYS A 213 -11.70 -2.93 12.91
C LYS A 213 -10.91 -2.09 11.93
N PHE A 214 -10.25 -2.72 10.98
CA PHE A 214 -9.44 -2.06 9.96
C PHE A 214 -10.01 -2.35 8.58
N LEU A 215 -10.07 -1.33 7.73
CA LEU A 215 -10.42 -1.50 6.32
C LEU A 215 -9.16 -1.27 5.48
N TRP A 216 -8.57 -2.32 4.92
CA TRP A 216 -7.52 -2.18 3.92
C TRP A 216 -8.15 -2.15 2.52
N TRP A 217 -8.12 -0.99 1.88
CA TRP A 217 -8.69 -0.77 0.57
C TRP A 217 -7.58 -0.81 -0.48
N LYS A 218 -7.36 -1.96 -1.13
CA LYS A 218 -6.33 -2.16 -2.17
C LYS A 218 -6.75 -1.58 -3.52
N ALA A 219 -7.28 -0.36 -3.51
CA ALA A 219 -7.69 0.38 -4.70
C ALA A 219 -7.60 1.89 -4.40
N THR A 220 -7.85 2.73 -5.40
CA THR A 220 -8.19 4.13 -5.12
C THR A 220 -9.53 4.17 -4.37
N PRO A 221 -9.59 4.75 -3.15
CA PRO A 221 -10.85 4.90 -2.44
C PRO A 221 -11.71 5.98 -3.11
N ASP A 222 -12.89 5.60 -3.57
CA ASP A 222 -13.90 6.54 -4.07
C ASP A 222 -14.85 6.91 -2.93
N PRO A 223 -14.88 8.19 -2.50
CA PRO A 223 -15.82 8.64 -1.49
C PRO A 223 -17.26 8.40 -1.87
N ASN A 224 -17.63 8.23 -3.15
CA ASN A 224 -18.99 7.99 -3.62
C ASN A 224 -19.38 6.50 -3.64
N ASN A 225 -18.41 5.60 -3.58
CA ASN A 225 -18.66 4.17 -3.55
C ASN A 225 -19.43 3.79 -2.27
N SER A 226 -20.62 3.22 -2.41
CA SER A 226 -21.53 2.93 -1.30
C SER A 226 -20.99 1.83 -0.37
N LEU A 227 -20.29 0.83 -0.92
CA LEU A 227 -19.62 -0.22 -0.16
C LEU A 227 -18.48 0.39 0.66
N PHE A 228 -17.65 1.22 0.04
CA PHE A 228 -16.58 1.96 0.72
C PHE A 228 -17.14 2.82 1.86
N LYS A 229 -18.12 3.69 1.59
CA LYS A 229 -18.78 4.53 2.62
C LYS A 229 -19.27 3.73 3.81
N ARG A 230 -19.89 2.57 3.54
CA ARG A 230 -20.43 1.71 4.60
C ARG A 230 -19.32 1.08 5.44
N LEU A 231 -18.28 0.57 4.79
CA LEU A 231 -17.18 -0.10 5.47
C LEU A 231 -16.29 0.89 6.24
N SER A 232 -16.00 2.06 5.67
CA SER A 232 -15.23 3.11 6.34
C SER A 232 -15.95 3.64 7.58
N ALA A 233 -17.29 3.72 7.56
CA ALA A 233 -18.09 4.14 8.71
C ALA A 233 -18.10 3.15 9.89
N VAL A 234 -17.83 1.85 9.64
CA VAL A 234 -17.82 0.82 10.69
C VAL A 234 -16.42 0.42 11.15
N CYS A 235 -15.38 0.86 10.44
CA CYS A 235 -13.98 0.58 10.76
C CYS A 235 -13.34 1.74 11.52
N ASN A 236 -12.37 1.44 12.39
CA ASN A 236 -11.61 2.42 13.16
C ASN A 236 -10.55 3.14 12.34
N ASN A 237 -10.11 2.54 11.23
CA ASN A 237 -9.10 3.10 10.34
C ASN A 237 -9.26 2.56 8.93
N VAL A 238 -9.12 3.43 7.93
CA VAL A 238 -9.00 3.07 6.52
C VAL A 238 -7.51 3.08 6.15
N ILE A 239 -7.02 1.96 5.64
CA ILE A 239 -5.65 1.75 5.22
C ILE A 239 -5.62 1.73 3.69
N VAL A 240 -4.74 2.53 3.10
CA VAL A 240 -4.47 2.58 1.66
C VAL A 240 -2.98 2.39 1.40
N ASP A 241 -2.61 2.09 0.17
CA ASP A 241 -1.21 2.14 -0.27
C ASP A 241 -1.11 3.05 -1.50
N SER A 242 -0.78 4.32 -1.26
CA SER A 242 -0.86 5.36 -2.30
C SER A 242 0.19 5.22 -3.40
N CYS A 243 1.20 4.35 -3.25
CA CYS A 243 2.15 4.08 -4.33
C CYS A 243 1.49 3.40 -5.55
N TYR A 244 0.36 2.70 -5.34
CA TYR A 244 -0.40 2.02 -6.41
C TYR A 244 -1.59 2.83 -6.93
N PHE A 245 -1.63 4.15 -6.68
CA PHE A 245 -2.68 5.00 -7.23
C PHE A 245 -2.56 5.14 -8.76
N ASN A 246 -3.72 5.07 -9.43
CA ASN A 246 -3.79 5.14 -10.89
C ASN A 246 -3.63 6.57 -11.38
N GLU A 247 -4.23 7.54 -10.67
CA GLU A 247 -4.11 8.97 -10.93
C GLU A 247 -3.50 9.65 -9.69
N PRO A 248 -2.17 9.51 -9.44
CA PRO A 248 -1.51 9.91 -8.19
C PRO A 248 -1.97 11.23 -7.57
N GLU A 249 -1.93 12.32 -8.33
CA GLU A 249 -2.26 13.66 -7.82
C GLU A 249 -3.74 13.83 -7.48
N LYS A 250 -4.63 13.35 -8.36
CA LYS A 250 -6.07 13.39 -8.15
C LYS A 250 -6.49 12.46 -6.99
N ASP A 251 -5.87 11.31 -6.88
CA ASP A 251 -6.15 10.33 -5.84
C ASP A 251 -5.66 10.82 -4.46
N LEU A 252 -4.56 11.58 -4.39
CA LEU A 252 -4.16 12.30 -3.17
C LEU A 252 -5.19 13.38 -2.76
N LEU A 253 -5.80 14.08 -3.71
CA LEU A 253 -6.91 15.00 -3.40
C LEU A 253 -8.15 14.25 -2.88
N ASN A 254 -8.44 13.06 -3.42
CA ASN A 254 -9.50 12.20 -2.90
C ASN A 254 -9.20 11.78 -1.45
N LEU A 255 -7.95 11.40 -1.13
CA LEU A 255 -7.55 11.11 0.25
C LEU A 255 -7.75 12.31 1.18
N GLN A 256 -7.38 13.52 0.73
CA GLN A 256 -7.63 14.73 1.52
C GLN A 256 -9.12 14.93 1.81
N ALA A 257 -9.99 14.71 0.82
CA ALA A 257 -11.44 14.81 1.02
C ALA A 257 -11.96 13.76 2.03
N LEU A 258 -11.37 12.57 2.08
CA LEU A 258 -11.71 11.56 3.09
C LEU A 258 -11.32 12.02 4.49
N VAL A 259 -10.12 12.57 4.67
CA VAL A 259 -9.66 13.14 5.95
C VAL A 259 -10.58 14.29 6.40
N GLU A 260 -10.93 15.21 5.49
CA GLU A 260 -11.87 16.32 5.76
C GLU A 260 -13.27 15.82 6.15
N SER A 261 -13.69 14.66 5.66
CA SER A 261 -14.94 14.01 6.05
C SER A 261 -14.86 13.29 7.42
N GLY A 262 -13.71 13.32 8.08
CA GLY A 262 -13.48 12.73 9.39
C GLY A 262 -13.17 11.23 9.36
N ILE A 263 -12.81 10.67 8.20
CA ILE A 263 -12.41 9.27 8.08
C ILE A 263 -10.96 9.13 8.58
N PRO A 264 -10.69 8.32 9.63
CA PRO A 264 -9.32 8.04 10.05
C PRO A 264 -8.57 7.28 8.96
N LEU A 265 -7.47 7.85 8.48
CA LEU A 265 -6.70 7.35 7.35
C LEU A 265 -5.30 6.94 7.79
N ALA A 266 -4.82 5.81 7.28
CA ALA A 266 -3.41 5.47 7.25
C ALA A 266 -2.99 5.13 5.82
N ASP A 267 -1.81 5.60 5.44
CA ASP A 267 -1.19 5.30 4.16
C ASP A 267 0.10 4.51 4.38
N LEU A 268 0.23 3.36 3.74
CA LEU A 268 1.45 2.56 3.82
C LEU A 268 2.61 3.26 3.11
N ASN A 269 2.37 4.04 2.07
CA ASN A 269 3.42 4.78 1.38
C ASN A 269 3.99 5.91 2.26
N TRP A 270 3.13 6.54 3.08
CA TRP A 270 3.56 7.48 4.13
C TRP A 270 4.53 6.83 5.14
N ARG A 271 4.31 5.56 5.49
CA ARG A 271 5.26 4.82 6.34
C ARG A 271 6.59 4.55 5.67
N ARG A 272 6.62 4.33 4.35
CA ARG A 272 7.86 4.06 3.59
C ARG A 272 8.82 5.25 3.61
N ILE A 273 8.30 6.48 3.67
CA ILE A 273 9.12 7.69 3.74
C ILE A 273 9.57 8.06 5.16
N SER A 274 9.24 7.27 6.19
CA SER A 274 9.57 7.64 7.58
C SER A 274 11.06 7.78 7.82
N GLY A 275 11.89 6.92 7.22
CA GLY A 275 13.35 7.02 7.32
C GLY A 275 13.91 8.31 6.73
N TRP A 276 13.32 8.81 5.65
CA TRP A 276 13.66 10.12 5.07
C TRP A 276 13.27 11.26 6.01
N GLN A 277 12.09 11.19 6.62
CA GLN A 277 11.60 12.20 7.55
C GLN A 277 12.47 12.26 8.82
N GLU A 278 12.79 11.10 9.38
CA GLU A 278 13.63 10.96 10.58
C GLU A 278 15.03 11.52 10.34
N LEU A 279 15.72 11.12 9.26
CA LEU A 279 17.06 11.63 8.94
C LEU A 279 17.05 13.13 8.64
N THR A 280 16.02 13.61 7.93
CA THR A 280 15.88 15.05 7.68
C THR A 280 15.69 15.83 8.98
N ALA A 281 14.90 15.32 9.92
CA ALA A 281 14.73 15.97 11.23
C ALA A 281 16.03 15.92 12.06
N GLU A 282 16.70 14.77 12.09
CA GLU A 282 17.97 14.55 12.80
C GLU A 282 19.07 15.51 12.31
N ALA A 283 19.12 15.79 11.00
CA ALA A 283 20.07 16.75 10.41
C ALA A 283 19.97 18.17 11.00
N TYR A 284 18.85 18.52 11.64
CA TYR A 284 18.59 19.79 12.30
C TYR A 284 18.38 19.66 13.82
N ASP A 285 18.75 18.52 14.42
CA ASP A 285 18.76 18.39 15.88
C ASP A 285 19.77 19.30 16.60
N PRO A 286 20.98 19.53 16.05
CA PRO A 286 21.93 20.49 16.62
C PRO A 286 21.35 21.91 16.65
N PRO A 287 21.44 22.66 17.78
CA PRO A 287 20.84 23.99 17.90
C PRO A 287 21.27 25.01 16.84
N ASN A 288 22.54 25.00 16.44
CA ASN A 288 23.08 25.87 15.40
C ASN A 288 22.44 25.60 14.04
N ARG A 289 22.29 24.33 13.67
CA ARG A 289 21.66 23.93 12.40
C ARG A 289 20.16 24.18 12.44
N ARG A 290 19.49 23.87 13.55
CA ARG A 290 18.06 24.20 13.76
C ARG A 290 17.79 25.69 13.54
N ALA A 291 18.66 26.56 14.05
CA ALA A 291 18.55 28.01 13.86
C ALA A 291 18.77 28.42 12.39
N ALA A 292 19.62 27.70 11.65
CA ALA A 292 19.85 27.94 10.23
C ALA A 292 18.74 27.39 9.31
N LEU A 293 17.84 26.53 9.81
CA LEU A 293 16.76 25.92 9.01
C LEU A 293 15.85 26.95 8.33
N THR A 294 15.65 28.11 8.95
CA THR A 294 14.87 29.21 8.36
C THR A 294 15.52 29.77 7.09
N GLU A 295 16.83 29.61 6.91
CA GLU A 295 17.60 30.07 5.74
C GLU A 295 17.42 29.19 4.50
N VAL A 296 16.81 28.02 4.62
CA VAL A 296 16.52 27.16 3.46
C VAL A 296 15.55 27.88 2.52
N ASP A 297 16.00 28.09 1.28
CA ASP A 297 15.21 28.72 0.21
C ASP A 297 15.18 27.88 -1.08
N ARG A 298 15.88 26.74 -1.10
CA ARG A 298 15.92 25.81 -2.24
C ARG A 298 15.83 24.37 -1.77
N VAL A 299 14.89 23.62 -2.36
CA VAL A 299 14.68 22.19 -2.11
C VAL A 299 14.68 21.43 -3.44
N ASN A 300 15.47 20.36 -3.55
CA ASN A 300 15.41 19.43 -4.67
C ASN A 300 15.07 18.04 -4.14
N ILE A 301 14.08 17.38 -4.73
CA ILE A 301 13.70 16.00 -4.40
C ILE A 301 13.72 15.19 -5.69
N ASP A 302 14.62 14.20 -5.73
CA ASP A 302 14.67 13.22 -6.80
C ASP A 302 13.90 11.97 -6.36
N TYR A 303 13.04 11.46 -7.23
CA TYR A 303 12.24 10.25 -7.00
C TYR A 303 12.21 9.39 -8.25
N GLU A 304 11.87 8.10 -8.14
CA GLU A 304 11.69 7.24 -9.30
C GLU A 304 10.50 7.71 -10.15
N LYS A 305 10.71 7.93 -11.45
CA LYS A 305 9.72 8.54 -12.36
C LYS A 305 8.35 7.85 -12.37
N ALA A 306 8.26 6.59 -11.95
CA ALA A 306 7.02 5.81 -11.95
C ALA A 306 5.86 6.46 -11.17
N SER A 307 6.13 7.15 -10.06
CA SER A 307 5.07 7.79 -9.26
C SER A 307 5.60 8.96 -8.40
N PRO A 308 4.97 10.15 -8.42
CA PRO A 308 5.42 11.31 -7.62
C PRO A 308 4.95 11.28 -6.17
N VAL A 309 4.21 10.26 -5.74
CA VAL A 309 3.45 10.29 -4.47
C VAL A 309 4.36 10.44 -3.25
N GLN A 310 5.47 9.70 -3.16
CA GLN A 310 6.38 9.83 -2.03
C GLN A 310 7.02 11.23 -1.96
N ALA A 311 7.41 11.80 -3.11
CA ALA A 311 7.95 13.15 -3.18
C ALA A 311 6.93 14.22 -2.73
N LEU A 312 5.68 14.08 -3.17
CA LEU A 312 4.59 14.98 -2.77
C LEU A 312 4.22 14.87 -1.29
N LEU A 313 4.19 13.65 -0.74
CA LEU A 313 3.95 13.40 0.69
C LEU A 313 5.09 13.95 1.55
N PHE A 314 6.34 13.70 1.14
CA PHE A 314 7.52 14.22 1.83
C PHE A 314 7.58 15.74 1.79
N LEU A 315 7.30 16.36 0.63
CA LEU A 315 7.23 17.81 0.52
C LEU A 315 6.11 18.41 1.37
N GLY A 316 4.93 17.79 1.37
CA GLY A 316 3.81 18.19 2.23
C GLY A 316 4.19 18.16 3.71
N TRP A 317 4.92 17.12 4.13
CA TRP A 317 5.47 17.03 5.48
C TRP A 317 6.43 18.17 5.80
N LEU A 318 7.45 18.37 4.97
CA LEU A 318 8.47 19.40 5.19
C LEU A 318 7.83 20.80 5.25
N ALA A 319 6.96 21.11 4.29
CA ALA A 319 6.26 22.39 4.23
C ALA A 319 5.31 22.60 5.42
N SER A 320 4.61 21.55 5.87
CA SER A 320 3.75 21.64 7.07
C SER A 320 4.57 21.92 8.34
N ARG A 321 5.74 21.29 8.52
CA ARG A 321 6.60 21.52 9.69
C ARG A 321 7.22 22.92 9.69
N LEU A 322 7.53 23.45 8.51
CA LEU A 322 8.15 24.77 8.34
C LEU A 322 7.14 25.91 8.12
N ASN A 323 5.83 25.61 8.17
CA ASN A 323 4.75 26.56 7.97
C ASN A 323 4.89 27.32 6.63
N TRP A 324 5.23 26.59 5.58
CA TRP A 324 5.35 27.10 4.21
C TRP A 324 3.99 27.03 3.51
N LYS A 325 3.62 28.11 2.84
CA LYS A 325 2.38 28.19 2.06
C LYS A 325 2.68 28.09 0.57
N PRO A 326 2.09 27.14 -0.17
CA PRO A 326 2.30 27.04 -1.60
C PRO A 326 1.63 28.23 -2.31
N VAL A 327 2.34 28.82 -3.27
CA VAL A 327 1.91 30.02 -4.03
C VAL A 327 2.11 29.90 -5.53
N GLY A 328 2.79 28.87 -6.01
CA GLY A 328 2.97 28.61 -7.44
C GLY A 328 3.24 27.15 -7.72
N TYR A 329 2.78 26.70 -8.89
CA TYR A 329 2.95 25.35 -9.41
C TYR A 329 3.24 25.44 -10.90
N GLN A 330 4.19 24.66 -11.38
CA GLN A 330 4.47 24.52 -12.80
C GLN A 330 4.98 23.10 -13.05
N HIS A 331 4.44 22.44 -14.07
CA HIS A 331 4.87 21.11 -14.47
C HIS A 331 5.47 21.15 -15.88
N GLU A 332 6.67 20.59 -16.03
CA GLU A 332 7.42 20.51 -17.28
C GLU A 332 7.62 19.03 -17.63
N LYS A 333 6.84 18.54 -18.61
CA LYS A 333 7.00 17.20 -19.15
C LYS A 333 8.32 17.07 -19.89
N GLY A 334 9.04 15.98 -19.65
CA GLY A 334 10.32 15.74 -20.29
C GLY A 334 10.96 14.44 -19.82
N ASP A 335 12.27 14.31 -20.01
CA ASP A 335 12.98 13.10 -19.58
C ASP A 335 12.87 12.89 -18.06
N TYR A 336 12.80 13.97 -17.28
CA TYR A 336 12.79 13.95 -15.81
C TYR A 336 11.46 14.40 -15.16
N ASP A 337 10.38 14.62 -15.93
CA ASP A 337 9.07 15.12 -15.46
C ASP A 337 9.16 16.06 -14.25
N ILE A 338 9.58 17.30 -14.52
CA ILE A 338 9.98 18.25 -13.49
C ILE A 338 8.76 19.02 -13.00
N THR A 339 8.50 18.96 -11.69
CA THR A 339 7.49 19.78 -11.03
C THR A 339 8.16 20.86 -10.18
N LYS A 340 7.94 22.12 -10.54
CA LYS A 340 8.45 23.30 -9.83
C LYS A 340 7.34 23.90 -8.96
N ILE A 341 7.61 24.02 -7.67
CA ILE A 341 6.66 24.53 -6.68
C ILE A 341 7.30 25.71 -5.96
N LYS A 342 6.53 26.79 -5.78
CA LYS A 342 6.98 27.96 -5.01
C LYS A 342 6.20 28.04 -3.72
N PHE A 343 6.91 28.26 -2.62
CA PHE A 343 6.30 28.54 -1.33
C PHE A 343 6.67 29.94 -0.82
N LEU A 344 5.87 30.38 0.14
CA LEU A 344 6.12 31.55 0.97
C LEU A 344 6.17 31.11 2.44
N SER A 345 7.27 31.42 3.12
CA SER A 345 7.39 31.17 4.56
C SER A 345 6.66 32.22 5.40
N SER A 346 6.61 31.98 6.71
CA SER A 346 6.04 32.94 7.67
C SER A 346 6.73 34.31 7.67
N ASP A 347 8.03 34.38 7.35
CA ASP A 347 8.83 35.60 7.22
C ASP A 347 8.86 36.18 5.79
N GLN A 348 7.94 35.74 4.92
CA GLN A 348 7.80 36.21 3.52
C GLN A 348 9.00 35.88 2.61
N ARG A 349 9.85 34.92 3.00
CA ARG A 349 10.89 34.39 2.14
C ARG A 349 10.27 33.46 1.09
N HIS A 350 10.74 33.57 -0.14
CA HIS A 350 10.37 32.65 -1.21
C HIS A 350 11.23 31.40 -1.15
N ILE A 351 10.60 30.23 -1.28
CA ILE A 351 11.27 28.94 -1.35
C ILE A 351 10.96 28.32 -2.71
N GLU A 352 12.01 27.95 -3.42
CA GLU A 352 11.94 27.26 -4.71
C GLU A 352 12.13 25.76 -4.50
N VAL A 353 11.15 24.98 -4.92
CA VAL A 353 11.18 23.53 -4.82
C VAL A 353 11.11 22.91 -6.21
N GLU A 354 11.95 21.92 -6.46
CA GLU A 354 11.95 21.11 -7.67
C GLU A 354 11.81 19.63 -7.30
N LEU A 355 10.78 18.99 -7.86
CA LEU A 355 10.60 17.53 -7.82
C LEU A 355 10.99 16.98 -9.20
N ALA A 356 11.91 16.01 -9.25
CA ALA A 356 12.35 15.41 -10.51
C ALA A 356 12.13 13.89 -10.50
N GLY A 357 11.32 13.41 -11.44
CA GLY A 357 11.09 12.00 -11.71
C GLY A 357 12.24 11.41 -12.53
N VAL A 358 13.21 10.80 -11.87
CA VAL A 358 14.41 10.24 -12.48
C VAL A 358 14.08 8.89 -13.14
N PRO A 359 14.38 8.71 -14.45
CA PRO A 359 14.29 7.40 -15.09
C PRO A 359 15.35 6.46 -14.51
N THR A 360 14.92 5.39 -13.85
CA THR A 360 15.80 4.32 -13.37
C THR A 360 15.76 3.13 -14.33
N GLY A 361 16.91 2.48 -14.54
CA GLY A 361 17.04 1.37 -15.51
C GLY A 361 16.36 0.08 -15.06
N ASP A 362 16.42 -0.22 -13.76
CA ASP A 362 15.68 -1.27 -13.08
C ASP A 362 14.92 -0.59 -11.93
N GLY A 363 13.62 -0.32 -12.11
CA GLY A 363 12.78 0.25 -11.04
C GLY A 363 12.66 -0.72 -9.87
N GLY A 364 12.67 -0.18 -8.64
CA GLY A 364 12.42 -0.98 -7.45
C GLY A 364 11.04 -1.65 -7.45
N ASP A 365 10.80 -2.57 -6.49
CA ASP A 365 9.49 -3.22 -6.32
C ASP A 365 8.37 -2.22 -5.96
N ILE A 366 8.74 -1.06 -5.37
CA ILE A 366 7.83 0.01 -4.99
C ILE A 366 8.00 1.18 -5.96
N PRO A 367 6.93 1.55 -6.71
CA PRO A 367 7.03 2.65 -7.65
C PRO A 367 7.13 4.00 -6.92
N GLY A 368 8.01 4.86 -7.41
CA GLY A 368 8.09 6.24 -6.94
C GLY A 368 8.96 6.43 -5.70
N ASP A 369 9.88 5.51 -5.43
CA ASP A 369 10.79 5.61 -4.29
C ASP A 369 11.62 6.91 -4.34
N LEU A 370 11.81 7.53 -3.17
CA LEU A 370 12.71 8.67 -3.02
C LEU A 370 14.16 8.24 -3.28
N ILE A 371 14.87 9.03 -4.08
CA ILE A 371 16.27 8.79 -4.47
C ILE A 371 17.19 9.76 -3.75
N ALA A 372 16.85 11.06 -3.72
CA ALA A 372 17.65 12.08 -3.07
C ALA A 372 16.83 13.29 -2.60
N LEU A 373 17.29 13.90 -1.51
CA LEU A 373 16.81 15.17 -0.98
C LEU A 373 18.00 16.13 -0.84
N ARG A 374 17.85 17.35 -1.35
CA ARG A 374 18.79 18.45 -1.11
C ARG A 374 18.06 19.66 -0.53
N LEU A 375 18.54 20.14 0.60
CA LEU A 375 18.14 21.42 1.20
C LEU A 375 19.32 22.38 1.09
N SER A 376 19.08 23.58 0.57
CA SER A 376 20.12 24.59 0.39
C SER A 376 19.59 26.01 0.58
N SER A 377 20.51 26.96 0.69
CA SER A 377 20.24 28.39 0.83
C SER A 377 21.04 29.19 -0.19
N THR A 378 20.49 30.29 -0.67
CA THR A 378 21.26 31.33 -1.38
C THR A 378 22.24 32.06 -0.45
N ASN A 379 22.02 32.01 0.87
CA ASN A 379 22.98 32.48 1.87
C ASN A 379 24.10 31.43 2.07
N ILE A 380 25.25 31.67 1.44
CA ILE A 380 26.41 30.76 1.49
C ILE A 380 26.98 30.53 2.90
N ASN A 381 26.64 31.39 3.87
CA ASN A 381 27.10 31.27 5.26
C ASN A 381 26.11 30.51 6.14
N ALA A 382 24.93 30.16 5.63
CA ALA A 382 23.93 29.41 6.37
C ALA A 382 24.35 27.94 6.51
N ASP A 383 24.42 27.45 7.75
CA ASP A 383 24.71 26.05 8.09
C ASP A 383 23.45 25.16 7.97
N CYS A 384 22.76 25.28 6.84
CA CYS A 384 21.52 24.54 6.54
C CYS A 384 21.64 23.65 5.30
N GLY A 385 22.82 23.55 4.70
CA GLY A 385 23.06 22.62 3.60
C GLY A 385 22.91 21.18 4.10
N THR A 386 21.96 20.44 3.53
CA THR A 386 21.69 19.03 3.87
C THR A 386 21.47 18.24 2.60
N LEU A 387 22.19 17.13 2.44
CA LEU A 387 22.03 16.18 1.35
C LEU A 387 21.78 14.78 1.92
N ILE A 388 20.69 14.17 1.47
CA ILE A 388 20.30 12.81 1.84
C ILE A 388 20.09 12.01 0.54
N CYS A 389 20.68 10.82 0.43
CA CYS A 389 20.56 9.98 -0.77
C CYS A 389 20.34 8.50 -0.40
N SER A 390 19.70 7.75 -1.30
CA SER A 390 19.59 6.29 -1.24
C SER A 390 20.86 5.59 -1.76
N GLU A 391 21.02 4.31 -1.41
CA GLU A 391 22.13 3.45 -1.86
C GLU A 391 22.15 3.18 -3.38
N THR A 392 20.97 3.01 -3.99
CA THR A 392 20.79 2.64 -5.40
C THR A 392 21.00 3.79 -6.38
N GLY A 393 20.88 5.05 -5.92
CA GLY A 393 21.21 6.26 -6.69
C GLY A 393 22.63 6.79 -6.44
N GLY A 394 23.48 6.00 -5.77
CA GLY A 394 24.79 6.39 -5.24
C GLY A 394 25.59 7.38 -6.10
N CYS A 395 25.78 8.58 -5.56
CA CYS A 395 26.82 9.57 -5.87
C CYS A 395 26.94 10.18 -7.28
N MET A 396 26.42 9.63 -8.38
CA MET A 396 26.79 10.15 -9.70
C MET A 396 26.23 11.55 -10.04
N ARG A 397 25.10 11.96 -9.46
CA ARG A 397 24.57 13.33 -9.61
C ARG A 397 25.25 14.35 -8.70
N MET A 398 26.19 13.93 -7.82
CA MET A 398 26.98 14.83 -6.98
C MET A 398 28.04 15.60 -7.78
N GLU A 399 28.47 15.11 -8.95
CA GLU A 399 29.57 15.70 -9.71
C GLU A 399 29.15 16.81 -10.70
N THR A 400 27.88 16.86 -11.11
CA THR A 400 27.45 17.75 -12.20
C THR A 400 26.98 19.15 -11.76
N GLN A 401 26.72 19.37 -10.46
CA GLN A 401 26.52 20.72 -9.91
C GLN A 401 27.41 20.90 -8.69
N GLY A 402 28.65 21.36 -8.95
CA GLY A 402 29.76 21.51 -8.00
C GLY A 402 29.55 22.52 -6.86
N GLY A 403 28.56 22.27 -6.00
CA GLY A 403 28.31 23.01 -4.77
C GLY A 403 28.28 22.15 -3.50
N ALA A 404 28.26 20.81 -3.62
CA ALA A 404 28.15 19.91 -2.47
C ALA A 404 29.43 19.82 -1.61
N GLN A 405 30.53 20.46 -2.04
CA GLN A 405 31.83 20.38 -1.36
C GLN A 405 32.10 21.54 -0.38
N SER A 406 31.28 22.60 -0.30
CA SER A 406 31.68 23.77 0.51
C SER A 406 31.16 23.85 1.94
N THR A 407 29.94 23.40 2.32
CA THR A 407 29.42 23.63 3.70
C THR A 407 28.19 22.78 4.11
N GLY A 408 28.07 21.49 3.72
CA GLY A 408 26.86 20.68 3.96
C GLY A 408 27.04 19.45 4.87
N LEU A 409 25.95 19.03 5.55
CA LEU A 409 25.84 17.70 6.17
C LEU A 409 25.41 16.69 5.10
N PHE A 410 26.13 15.57 5.02
CA PHE A 410 25.78 14.44 4.17
C PHE A 410 25.31 13.28 5.04
N GLN A 411 24.13 12.76 4.74
CA GLN A 411 23.59 11.55 5.37
C GLN A 411 23.15 10.56 4.29
N GLN A 412 23.30 9.28 4.58
CA GLN A 412 22.90 8.21 3.70
C GLN A 412 21.69 7.52 4.32
N VAL A 413 20.62 7.37 3.54
CA VAL A 413 19.50 6.51 3.91
C VAL A 413 19.82 5.14 3.35
N SER A 414 20.01 4.14 4.21
CA SER A 414 19.89 2.76 3.75
C SER A 414 18.46 2.59 3.29
N SER A 415 18.31 2.29 2.00
CA SER A 415 17.01 2.21 1.38
C SER A 415 16.13 1.24 2.17
N LEU A 416 15.04 1.74 2.75
CA LEU A 416 14.00 0.88 3.34
C LEU A 416 13.17 0.20 2.24
N SER A 417 13.63 0.23 0.98
CA SER A 417 12.99 -0.19 -0.28
C SER A 417 12.53 -1.64 -0.35
N GLU A 418 12.62 -2.40 0.73
CA GLU A 418 12.15 -3.78 0.81
C GLU A 418 10.99 -3.97 1.79
N GLN A 419 10.49 -2.90 2.43
CA GLN A 419 9.30 -3.01 3.27
C GLN A 419 8.05 -3.15 2.41
N LYS A 420 7.73 -4.41 2.12
CA LYS A 420 6.50 -4.81 1.44
C LYS A 420 5.28 -4.37 2.26
N ALA A 421 4.17 -4.14 1.56
CA ALA A 421 2.92 -3.64 2.16
C ALA A 421 2.48 -4.47 3.37
N GLU A 422 2.73 -5.78 3.35
CA GLU A 422 2.36 -6.72 4.40
C GLU A 422 3.09 -6.46 5.72
N ALA A 423 4.40 -6.16 5.64
CA ALA A 423 5.21 -5.87 6.81
C ALA A 423 4.75 -4.57 7.48
N LEU A 424 4.42 -3.56 6.67
CA LEU A 424 3.91 -2.27 7.12
C LEU A 424 2.50 -2.39 7.69
N LEU A 425 1.63 -3.16 7.04
CA LEU A 425 0.27 -3.43 7.49
C LEU A 425 0.26 -4.08 8.87
N SER A 426 1.14 -5.05 9.11
CA SER A 426 1.31 -5.70 10.41
C SER A 426 1.72 -4.75 11.54
N GLN A 427 2.47 -3.69 11.23
CA GLN A 427 2.78 -2.61 12.16
C GLN A 427 1.59 -1.66 12.32
N GLN A 428 0.91 -1.33 11.21
CA GLN A 428 -0.20 -0.38 11.19
C GLN A 428 -1.41 -0.89 11.97
N VAL A 429 -1.74 -2.18 11.95
CA VAL A 429 -2.88 -2.74 12.71
C VAL A 429 -2.70 -2.66 14.24
N GLN A 430 -1.53 -2.22 14.73
CA GLN A 430 -1.28 -1.95 16.15
C GLN A 430 -1.62 -0.51 16.54
N ARG A 431 -1.93 0.36 15.57
CA ARG A 431 -2.24 1.79 15.77
C ARG A 431 -3.51 2.15 14.99
N TRP A 432 -4.45 2.83 15.62
CA TRP A 432 -5.70 3.25 14.97
C TRP A 432 -6.11 4.65 15.41
N GLY A 433 -6.98 5.27 14.62
CA GLY A 433 -7.39 6.66 14.79
C GLY A 433 -6.58 7.60 13.89
N HIS A 434 -6.76 8.89 14.14
CA HIS A 434 -6.20 9.97 13.32
C HIS A 434 -4.67 10.06 13.45
N GLU A 435 -3.99 10.20 12.32
CA GLU A 435 -2.55 10.43 12.25
C GLU A 435 -2.27 11.89 11.89
N ALA A 436 -2.14 12.75 12.91
CA ALA A 436 -2.01 14.20 12.74
C ALA A 436 -0.90 14.61 11.76
N LEU A 437 0.26 13.95 11.80
CA LEU A 437 1.35 14.26 10.87
C LEU A 437 0.97 13.98 9.41
N LEU A 438 0.30 12.86 9.14
CA LEU A 438 -0.17 12.54 7.79
C LEU A 438 -1.25 13.54 7.35
N GLU A 439 -2.24 13.80 8.20
CA GLU A 439 -3.36 14.71 7.89
C GLU A 439 -2.89 16.15 7.62
N GLU A 440 -1.99 16.69 8.45
CA GLU A 440 -1.41 18.01 8.27
C GLU A 440 -0.54 18.10 7.01
N SER A 441 0.21 17.03 6.71
CA SER A 441 1.05 16.96 5.51
C SER A 441 0.21 16.88 4.24
N LEU A 442 -0.82 16.03 4.25
CA LEU A 442 -1.75 15.85 3.15
C LEU A 442 -2.54 17.13 2.86
N ALA A 443 -2.89 17.91 3.88
CA ALA A 443 -3.54 19.20 3.69
C ALA A 443 -2.65 20.19 2.91
N VAL A 444 -1.35 20.21 3.16
CA VAL A 444 -0.40 21.03 2.39
C VAL A 444 -0.20 20.45 0.99
N THR A 445 -0.04 19.13 0.86
CA THR A 445 0.02 18.45 -0.45
C THR A 445 -1.20 18.79 -1.31
N ALA A 446 -2.40 18.77 -0.74
CA ALA A 446 -3.63 19.13 -1.45
C ALA A 446 -3.65 20.61 -1.88
N GLN A 447 -3.10 21.52 -1.08
CA GLN A 447 -2.96 22.94 -1.49
C GLN A 447 -2.00 23.09 -2.68
N ILE A 448 -0.87 22.36 -2.68
CA ILE A 448 0.07 22.33 -3.82
C ILE A 448 -0.65 21.86 -5.09
N LEU A 449 -1.35 20.73 -5.01
CA LEU A 449 -1.99 20.10 -6.16
C LEU A 449 -3.16 20.94 -6.71
N LYS A 450 -3.95 21.58 -5.83
CA LYS A 450 -5.01 22.51 -6.25
C LYS A 450 -4.50 23.68 -7.08
N LEU A 451 -3.27 24.17 -6.82
CA LEU A 451 -2.65 25.20 -7.66
C LEU A 451 -2.33 24.67 -9.06
N GLY A 452 -1.86 23.42 -9.17
CA GLY A 452 -1.58 22.79 -10.45
C GLY A 452 -2.82 22.63 -11.32
N PHE A 453 -3.90 22.08 -10.77
CA PHE A 453 -5.15 21.93 -11.50
C PHE A 453 -5.80 23.27 -11.89
N SER A 454 -5.60 24.33 -11.09
CA SER A 454 -6.10 25.67 -11.42
C SER A 454 -5.33 26.36 -12.54
N THR A 455 -4.14 25.87 -12.91
CA THR A 455 -3.32 26.42 -14.00
C THR A 455 -3.53 25.70 -15.34
N GLU A 456 -4.28 24.59 -15.36
CA GLU A 456 -4.60 23.82 -16.57
C GLU A 456 -5.96 24.20 -17.22
N GLU A 457 -6.83 24.92 -16.49
CA GLU A 457 -8.02 25.61 -17.02
C GLU A 457 -7.67 27.00 -17.60
#